data_AF-A0A846LPA7-F1
#
_entry.id   AF-A0A846LPA7-F1
#
_cell.length_a   1.000
_cell.length_b   1.000
_cell.length_c   1.000
_cell.angle_alpha   90.00
_cell.angle_beta   90.00
_cell.angle_gamma   90.00
#
_symmetry.space_group_name_H-M   'P 1'
#
loop_
_entity.id
_entity.type
_entity.pdbx_description
1 polymer ?
#
loop_
_entity_poly.entity_id
_entity_poly.type
_entity_poly.pdbx_seq_one_letter_code
_entity_poly.pdbx_strand_id
1 'polypeptide(L)'
;MLVVALALTTLLLAGAPAAQAHTDRGVAGSNRAGRVAELSPQMPGVDLSVTQFGDCHQVLNGSSSTVTVCGYSNEEYLRIGPDGVWRNENSPATRLKLRLDGRTTLPANAAPDVPPEWRQVSTGPECSWHDHRTNWMLSTRPR
;
A
#
# COMPACT_ATOMS: atom_id res chain seq x y z
N MET A 1 -45.19 32.51 16.93
CA MET A 1 -44.86 31.10 17.28
C MET A 1 -44.18 30.36 16.12
N LEU A 2 -44.61 30.51 14.86
CA LEU A 2 -43.99 29.85 13.69
C LEU A 2 -42.58 30.39 13.32
N VAL A 3 -42.35 31.71 13.46
CA VAL A 3 -41.09 32.36 13.06
C VAL A 3 -39.91 32.02 13.99
N VAL A 4 -40.19 31.80 15.28
CA VAL A 4 -39.17 31.44 16.28
C VAL A 4 -38.69 29.99 16.08
N ALA A 5 -39.58 29.09 15.67
CA ALA A 5 -39.23 27.70 15.40
C ALA A 5 -38.31 27.54 14.17
N LEU A 6 -38.50 28.39 13.14
CA LEU A 6 -37.69 28.37 11.92
C LEU A 6 -36.27 28.91 12.14
N ALA A 7 -36.14 29.97 12.96
CA ALA A 7 -34.85 30.55 13.31
C ALA A 7 -33.98 29.60 14.16
N LEU A 8 -34.61 28.83 15.07
CA LEU A 8 -33.90 27.82 15.86
C LEU A 8 -33.40 26.64 15.00
N THR A 9 -34.17 26.21 14.00
CA THR A 9 -33.77 25.10 13.13
C THR A 9 -32.61 25.48 12.20
N THR A 10 -32.59 26.71 11.68
CA THR A 10 -31.43 27.19 10.90
C THR A 10 -30.16 27.35 11.73
N LEU A 11 -30.28 27.70 13.02
CA LEU A 11 -29.12 27.86 13.90
C LEU A 11 -28.50 26.52 14.31
N LEU A 12 -29.31 25.46 14.42
CA LEU A 12 -28.84 24.10 14.71
C LEU A 12 -28.09 23.44 13.54
N LEU A 13 -28.39 23.79 12.29
CA LEU A 13 -27.65 23.26 11.12
C LEU A 13 -26.29 23.92 10.89
N ALA A 14 -26.06 25.13 11.43
CA ALA A 14 -24.79 25.84 11.27
C ALA A 14 -23.68 25.33 12.22
N GLY A 15 -24.05 24.55 13.25
CA GLY A 15 -23.14 24.01 14.27
C GLY A 15 -22.87 22.51 14.16
N ALA A 16 -23.41 21.83 13.14
CA ALA A 16 -23.08 20.43 12.92
C ALA A 16 -21.59 20.33 12.55
N PRO A 17 -20.75 19.63 13.34
CA PRO A 17 -19.37 19.40 12.93
C PRO A 17 -19.40 18.72 11.56
N ALA A 18 -18.48 19.10 10.67
CA ALA A 18 -18.30 18.38 9.42
C ALA A 18 -18.23 16.88 9.76
N ALA A 19 -19.08 16.08 9.10
CA ALA A 19 -19.04 14.64 9.29
C ALA A 19 -17.60 14.19 9.05
N GLN A 20 -16.91 13.78 10.12
CA GLN A 20 -15.56 13.26 10.01
C GLN A 20 -15.69 11.87 9.42
N ALA A 21 -15.63 11.80 8.09
CA ALA A 21 -15.35 10.56 7.40
C ALA A 21 -13.90 10.20 7.74
N HIS A 22 -13.73 9.34 8.76
CA HIS A 22 -12.43 8.75 9.04
C HIS A 22 -12.02 7.92 7.82
N THR A 23 -10.94 8.33 7.17
CA THR A 23 -10.23 7.46 6.24
C THR A 23 -9.35 6.52 7.06
N ASP A 24 -9.26 5.27 6.64
CA ASP A 24 -8.36 4.31 7.27
C ASP A 24 -6.94 4.91 7.32
N ARG A 25 -6.46 5.21 8.53
CA ARG A 25 -5.12 5.75 8.85
C ARG A 25 -4.83 7.22 8.50
N GLY A 26 -5.83 8.09 8.32
CA GLY A 26 -5.61 9.55 8.27
C GLY A 26 -5.00 10.08 6.97
N VAL A 27 -5.13 9.32 5.88
CA VAL A 27 -4.76 9.76 4.52
C VAL A 27 -5.94 10.53 3.91
N ALA A 28 -5.70 11.69 3.29
CA ALA A 28 -6.76 12.43 2.59
C ALA A 28 -7.48 11.53 1.56
N GLY A 29 -8.79 11.74 1.35
CA GLY A 29 -9.57 10.95 0.41
C GLY A 29 -8.99 11.00 -1.01
N SER A 30 -8.99 9.85 -1.71
CA SER A 30 -8.56 9.72 -3.11
C SER A 30 -9.76 9.59 -4.05
N ASN A 31 -9.62 10.05 -5.30
CA ASN A 31 -10.59 9.77 -6.36
C ASN A 31 -10.32 8.45 -7.10
N ARG A 32 -9.45 7.60 -6.53
CA ARG A 32 -9.13 6.26 -6.98
C ARG A 32 -9.33 5.29 -5.82
N ALA A 33 -9.56 4.02 -6.14
CA ALA A 33 -9.59 2.94 -5.17
C ALA A 33 -9.07 1.67 -5.84
N GLY A 34 -8.23 0.92 -5.13
CA GLY A 34 -7.80 -0.42 -5.51
C GLY A 34 -8.52 -1.48 -4.68
N ARG A 35 -8.70 -2.67 -5.26
CA ARG A 35 -9.00 -3.89 -4.50
C ARG A 35 -8.27 -5.07 -5.12
N VAL A 36 -7.99 -6.09 -4.33
CA VAL A 36 -7.56 -7.39 -4.84
C VAL A 36 -8.78 -8.07 -5.45
N ALA A 37 -8.71 -8.42 -6.73
CA ALA A 37 -9.80 -9.12 -7.41
C ALA A 37 -9.73 -10.63 -7.16
N GLU A 38 -8.52 -11.19 -7.24
CA GLU A 38 -8.26 -12.62 -7.10
C GLU A 38 -6.80 -12.85 -6.69
N LEU A 39 -6.56 -13.95 -5.98
CA LEU A 39 -5.24 -14.55 -5.79
C LEU A 39 -5.19 -15.85 -6.60
N SER A 40 -4.33 -15.88 -7.62
CA SER A 40 -4.19 -17.02 -8.53
C SER A 40 -2.73 -17.43 -8.71
N PRO A 41 -2.35 -18.69 -8.40
CA PRO A 41 -3.20 -19.71 -7.77
C PRO A 41 -3.61 -19.29 -6.36
N GLN A 42 -4.67 -19.92 -5.82
CA GLN A 42 -5.04 -19.70 -4.43
C GLN A 42 -3.91 -20.10 -3.48
N MET A 43 -3.66 -19.29 -2.47
CA MET A 43 -2.62 -19.50 -1.46
C MET A 43 -3.27 -19.62 -0.08
N PRO A 44 -3.60 -20.84 0.39
CA PRO A 44 -4.23 -21.02 1.69
C PRO A 44 -3.40 -20.42 2.83
N GLY A 45 -4.04 -19.62 3.68
CA GLY A 45 -3.39 -18.95 4.81
C GLY A 45 -2.62 -17.69 4.43
N VAL A 46 -2.69 -17.22 3.18
CA VAL A 46 -2.11 -15.95 2.75
C VAL A 46 -3.23 -14.97 2.42
N ASP A 47 -3.29 -13.87 3.15
CA ASP A 47 -4.19 -12.76 2.89
C ASP A 47 -3.43 -11.62 2.20
N LEU A 48 -3.89 -11.21 1.02
CA LEU A 48 -3.42 -10.03 0.32
C LEU A 48 -4.53 -8.98 0.30
N SER A 49 -4.20 -7.77 0.72
CA SER A 49 -5.06 -6.61 0.58
C SER A 49 -4.30 -5.45 -0.05
N VAL A 50 -5.06 -4.47 -0.53
CA VAL A 50 -4.54 -3.16 -0.89
C VAL A 50 -5.18 -2.13 0.02
N THR A 51 -4.35 -1.24 0.55
CA THR A 51 -4.72 -0.18 1.47
C THR A 51 -4.39 1.17 0.84
N GLN A 52 -4.71 2.27 1.53
CA GLN A 52 -4.40 3.63 1.06
C GLN A 52 -4.90 3.87 -0.37
N PHE A 53 -6.17 3.52 -0.62
CA PHE A 53 -6.82 3.72 -1.91
C PHE A 53 -6.17 2.98 -3.11
N GLY A 54 -5.35 1.96 -2.84
CA GLY A 54 -4.66 1.16 -3.86
C GLY A 54 -3.14 1.37 -3.88
N ASP A 55 -2.61 2.33 -3.13
CA ASP A 55 -1.19 2.73 -3.22
C ASP A 55 -0.24 1.82 -2.42
N CYS A 56 -0.78 0.97 -1.54
CA CYS A 56 0.01 0.12 -0.65
C CYS A 56 -0.56 -1.30 -0.62
N HIS A 57 0.30 -2.29 -0.89
CA HIS A 57 -0.03 -3.69 -0.67
C HIS A 57 0.23 -4.07 0.79
N GLN A 58 -0.60 -4.96 1.32
CA GLN A 58 -0.39 -5.58 2.62
C GLN A 58 -0.59 -7.08 2.49
N VAL A 59 0.38 -7.85 2.98
CA VAL A 59 0.33 -9.30 3.05
C VAL A 59 0.41 -9.73 4.51
N LEU A 60 -0.50 -10.60 4.90
CA LEU A 60 -0.42 -11.41 6.12
C LEU A 60 -0.24 -12.87 5.72
N ASN A 61 0.87 -13.49 6.12
CA ASN A 61 1.14 -14.89 5.82
C ASN A 61 0.98 -15.78 7.06
N GLY A 62 -0.20 -16.35 7.24
CA GLY A 62 -0.48 -17.36 8.27
C GLY A 62 -0.09 -18.79 7.88
N SER A 63 0.51 -19.01 6.70
CA SER A 63 0.96 -20.33 6.26
C SER A 63 2.36 -20.68 6.78
N SER A 64 2.77 -21.95 6.65
CA SER A 64 4.13 -22.40 6.96
C SER A 64 5.14 -22.13 5.83
N SER A 65 4.69 -21.68 4.67
CA SER A 65 5.53 -21.46 3.48
C SER A 65 5.90 -19.98 3.35
N THR A 66 7.12 -19.70 2.91
CA THR A 66 7.54 -18.33 2.61
C THR A 66 6.87 -17.83 1.33
N VAL A 67 6.24 -16.65 1.41
CA VAL A 67 5.79 -15.88 0.25
C VAL A 67 6.93 -14.96 -0.18
N THR A 68 7.35 -15.09 -1.44
CA THR A 68 8.36 -14.23 -2.06
C THR A 68 7.66 -13.16 -2.90
N VAL A 69 8.01 -11.90 -2.68
CA VAL A 69 7.58 -10.77 -3.52
C VAL A 69 8.73 -10.43 -4.47
N CYS A 70 8.45 -10.43 -5.77
CA CYS A 70 9.42 -10.03 -6.79
C CYS A 70 9.46 -8.51 -6.98
N GLY A 71 10.66 -7.98 -7.16
CA GLY A 71 10.93 -6.60 -7.54
C GLY A 71 10.65 -6.33 -9.01
N TYR A 72 11.05 -5.15 -9.50
CA TYR A 72 10.70 -4.66 -10.84
C TYR A 72 11.43 -5.38 -11.98
N SER A 73 12.54 -6.05 -11.66
CA SER A 73 13.37 -6.81 -12.59
C SER A 73 13.27 -8.33 -12.33
N ASN A 74 12.19 -8.79 -11.69
CA ASN A 74 11.96 -10.17 -11.26
C ASN A 74 12.95 -10.71 -10.21
N GLU A 75 13.72 -9.84 -9.57
CA GLU A 75 14.58 -10.20 -8.45
C GLU A 75 13.76 -10.43 -7.17
N GLU A 76 14.24 -11.24 -6.23
CA GLU A 76 13.58 -11.35 -4.93
C GLU A 76 13.73 -10.05 -4.12
N TYR A 77 12.60 -9.47 -3.71
CA TYR A 77 12.56 -8.22 -2.96
C TYR A 77 12.22 -8.46 -1.48
N LEU A 78 11.11 -9.16 -1.21
CA LEU A 78 10.68 -9.52 0.15
C LEU A 78 10.50 -11.02 0.27
N ARG A 79 10.78 -11.54 1.46
CA ARG A 79 10.38 -12.87 1.92
C ARG A 79 9.54 -12.69 3.18
N ILE A 80 8.32 -13.22 3.17
CA ILE A 80 7.34 -13.07 4.23
C ILE A 80 6.94 -14.47 4.67
N GLY A 81 7.18 -14.84 5.93
CA GLY A 81 6.91 -16.20 6.41
C GLY A 81 6.86 -16.30 7.93
N PRO A 82 6.80 -17.54 8.46
CA PRO A 82 6.67 -17.78 9.91
C PRO A 82 7.85 -17.23 10.72
N ASP A 83 9.03 -17.08 10.11
CA ASP A 83 10.24 -16.53 10.75
C ASP A 83 10.35 -15.00 10.61
N GLY A 84 9.28 -14.34 10.14
CA GLY A 84 9.20 -12.89 9.97
C GLY A 84 9.37 -12.44 8.53
N VAL A 85 9.72 -11.16 8.38
CA VAL A 85 9.87 -10.49 7.08
C VAL A 85 11.33 -10.12 6.85
N TRP A 86 11.83 -10.49 5.68
CA TRP A 86 13.18 -10.19 5.23
C TRP A 86 13.11 -9.37 3.94
N ARG A 87 13.92 -8.31 3.87
CA ARG A 87 14.06 -7.45 2.68
C ARG A 87 15.45 -7.59 2.10
N ASN A 88 15.53 -7.71 0.79
CA ASN A 88 16.78 -7.72 0.05
C ASN A 88 17.28 -6.28 -0.13
N GLU A 89 18.34 -5.88 0.57
CA GLU A 89 18.93 -4.54 0.48
C GLU A 89 19.60 -4.27 -0.89
N ASN A 90 19.96 -5.33 -1.63
CA ASN A 90 20.51 -5.23 -2.99
C ASN A 90 19.44 -5.21 -4.08
N SER A 91 18.16 -5.44 -3.76
CA SER A 91 17.08 -5.33 -4.75
C SER A 91 16.91 -3.88 -5.21
N PRO A 92 16.86 -3.62 -6.53
CA PRO A 92 16.45 -2.32 -7.07
C PRO A 92 15.13 -1.80 -6.48
N ALA A 93 14.17 -2.70 -6.21
CA ALA A 93 12.89 -2.34 -5.61
C ALA A 93 13.02 -1.69 -4.22
N THR A 94 14.07 -1.99 -3.45
CA THR A 94 14.34 -1.35 -2.15
C THR A 94 14.57 0.14 -2.28
N ARG A 95 15.18 0.60 -3.39
CA ARG A 95 15.44 2.03 -3.64
C ARG A 95 14.39 2.71 -4.50
N LEU A 96 13.79 1.99 -5.46
CA LEU A 96 12.79 2.53 -6.38
C LEU A 96 11.47 2.94 -5.70
N LYS A 97 11.17 2.44 -4.50
CA LYS A 97 9.93 2.71 -3.77
C LYS A 97 9.93 3.99 -2.91
N LEU A 98 10.96 4.84 -3.02
CA LEU A 98 11.11 6.05 -2.19
C LEU A 98 10.52 7.35 -2.77
N ARG A 99 9.92 7.33 -3.98
CA ARG A 99 9.31 8.52 -4.60
C ARG A 99 8.07 8.19 -5.44
N LEU A 100 6.95 8.85 -5.13
CA LEU A 100 5.64 8.73 -5.82
C LEU A 100 5.67 9.03 -7.33
N ASP A 101 6.72 9.68 -7.85
CA ASP A 101 6.81 10.21 -9.22
C ASP A 101 7.59 9.32 -10.20
N GLY A 102 8.13 8.18 -9.74
CA GLY A 102 8.81 7.19 -10.59
C GLY A 102 10.11 7.66 -11.24
N ARG A 103 10.66 8.82 -10.86
CA ARG A 103 11.89 9.37 -11.46
C ARG A 103 13.10 9.11 -10.56
N THR A 104 13.87 8.06 -10.85
CA THR A 104 15.21 7.90 -10.26
C THR A 104 16.16 7.20 -11.24
N THR A 105 17.34 7.80 -11.43
CA THR A 105 18.52 7.12 -11.97
C THR A 105 19.03 6.12 -10.94
N LEU A 106 19.00 4.83 -11.27
CA LEU A 106 19.50 3.75 -10.43
C LEU A 106 21.00 3.99 -10.11
N PRO A 107 21.45 3.99 -8.85
CA PRO A 107 22.88 3.90 -8.56
C PRO A 107 23.40 2.54 -9.02
N ALA A 108 24.63 2.50 -9.53
CA ALA A 108 25.23 1.33 -10.19
C ALA A 108 25.32 0.05 -9.35
N ASN A 109 25.03 0.11 -8.05
CA ASN A 109 25.08 -1.03 -7.12
C ASN A 109 23.73 -1.75 -6.90
N ALA A 110 22.64 -1.28 -7.50
CA ALA A 110 21.37 -1.99 -7.51
C ALA A 110 21.23 -2.68 -8.87
N ALA A 111 21.82 -3.86 -9.01
CA ALA A 111 21.69 -4.66 -10.22
C ALA A 111 21.00 -5.98 -9.87
N PRO A 112 20.05 -6.45 -10.71
CA PRO A 112 19.23 -7.64 -10.41
C PRO A 112 20.06 -8.94 -10.30
N ASP A 113 21.31 -8.92 -10.76
CA ASP A 113 22.29 -10.00 -10.74
C ASP A 113 23.20 -9.99 -9.50
N VAL A 114 23.08 -9.00 -8.60
CA VAL A 114 23.80 -9.00 -7.33
C VAL A 114 23.13 -9.99 -6.36
N PRO A 115 23.89 -10.86 -5.66
CA PRO A 115 23.33 -11.74 -4.65
C PRO A 115 22.52 -10.99 -3.58
N PRO A 116 21.38 -11.54 -3.12
CA PRO A 116 20.56 -10.87 -2.12
C PRO A 116 21.31 -10.62 -0.80
N GLU A 117 21.18 -9.41 -0.25
CA GLU A 117 21.59 -9.11 1.14
C GLU A 117 20.33 -9.00 1.99
N TRP A 118 20.05 -10.03 2.80
CA TRP A 118 18.82 -10.09 3.58
C TRP A 118 18.94 -9.33 4.90
N ARG A 119 18.02 -8.39 5.10
CA ARG A 119 17.80 -7.70 6.39
C ARG A 119 16.41 -8.06 6.93
N GLN A 120 16.35 -8.54 8.17
CA GLN A 120 15.06 -8.73 8.83
C GLN A 120 14.45 -7.38 9.16
N VAL A 121 13.20 -7.16 8.77
CA VAL A 121 12.46 -5.91 8.99
C VAL A 121 11.24 -6.10 9.90
N SER A 122 10.85 -7.35 10.15
CA SER A 122 9.81 -7.72 11.12
C SER A 122 10.05 -9.13 11.62
N THR A 123 9.68 -9.41 12.86
CA THR A 123 9.64 -10.78 13.42
C THR A 123 8.27 -11.44 13.24
N GLY A 124 7.24 -10.68 12.86
CA GLY A 124 5.90 -11.20 12.54
C GLY A 124 5.71 -11.42 11.04
N PRO A 125 4.68 -12.18 10.62
CA PRO A 125 4.50 -12.60 9.23
C PRO A 125 3.70 -11.59 8.38
N GLU A 126 3.70 -10.31 8.77
CA GLU A 126 2.95 -9.26 8.09
C GLU A 126 3.90 -8.20 7.52
N CYS A 127 3.68 -7.82 6.26
CA CYS A 127 4.42 -6.75 5.62
C CYS A 127 3.48 -5.85 4.82
N SER A 128 3.79 -4.55 4.77
CA SER A 128 3.13 -3.61 3.86
C SER A 128 4.16 -2.79 3.11
N TRP A 129 3.91 -2.52 1.83
CA TRP A 129 4.82 -1.76 0.98
C TRP A 129 4.07 -0.98 -0.10
N HIS A 130 4.62 0.18 -0.47
CA HIS A 130 4.16 0.96 -1.60
C HIS A 130 4.61 0.35 -2.92
N ASP A 131 3.76 0.34 -3.95
CA ASP A 131 4.11 -0.17 -5.27
C ASP A 131 3.60 0.75 -6.38
N HIS A 132 4.46 1.08 -7.33
CA HIS A 132 4.08 1.99 -8.40
C HIS A 132 3.22 1.30 -9.46
N ARG A 133 3.19 -0.05 -9.49
CA ARG A 133 2.37 -0.80 -10.45
C ARG A 133 0.88 -0.66 -10.19
N THR A 134 0.47 -0.32 -8.97
CA THR A 134 -0.93 -0.04 -8.65
C THR A 134 -1.32 1.42 -8.91
N ASN A 135 -0.35 2.28 -9.21
CA ASN A 135 -0.59 3.69 -9.46
C ASN A 135 -0.79 3.96 -10.94
N TRP A 136 -1.82 4.75 -11.26
CA TRP A 136 -1.91 5.37 -12.57
C TRP A 136 -0.89 6.51 -12.67
N MET A 137 0.20 6.25 -13.38
CA MET A 137 1.38 7.12 -13.50
C MET A 137 1.30 8.14 -14.65
N LEU A 138 0.28 8.07 -15.51
CA LEU A 138 0.11 9.06 -16.59
C LEU A 138 -0.46 10.38 -16.05
N SER A 139 0.08 11.49 -16.54
CA SER A 139 -0.35 12.85 -16.15
C SER A 139 -1.79 13.18 -16.61
N THR A 140 -2.31 12.44 -17.59
CA THR A 140 -3.67 12.54 -18.09
C THR A 140 -4.56 11.50 -17.41
N ARG A 141 -5.78 11.90 -17.03
CA ARG A 141 -6.77 10.95 -16.53
C ARG A 141 -7.24 10.03 -17.67
N PRO A 142 -7.57 8.76 -17.39
CA PRO A 142 -8.31 7.96 -18.35
C PRO A 142 -9.63 8.66 -18.70
N ARG A 143 -10.03 8.59 -19.97
CA ARG A 143 -11.30 9.14 -20.46
C ARG A 143 -12.46 8.26 -20.06
#